data_AF-A0A3B8KZ83-F1
#
_entry.id   AF-A0A3B8KZ83-F1
#
_cell.length_a   1.000
_cell.length_b   1.000
_cell.length_c   1.000
_cell.angle_alpha   90.00
_cell.angle_beta   90.00
_cell.angle_gamma   90.00
#
_symmetry.space_group_name_H-M   'P 1'
#
loop_
_entity.id
_entity.type
_entity.pdbx_description
1 polymer ?
#
loop_
_entity_poly.entity_id
_entity_poly.type
_entity_poly.pdbx_seq_one_letter_code
_entity_poly.pdbx_strand_id
1 'polypeptide(L)'
;ARRLVEQGVRFVQLFNGAYASGGRLNWDGHNKLKPQYDHHSEILDQPVAGLLIDLARRGMLQHTLLVFCTEFGRLPMFQRGTLGRDHNPR
;
A
#
# COMPACT_ATOMS: atom_id res chain seq x y z
N ALA A 1 -8.15 -12.12 -0.65
CA ALA A 1 -9.21 -11.10 -0.82
C ALA A 1 -10.37 -11.60 -1.67
N ARG A 2 -10.23 -11.77 -2.99
CA ARG A 2 -11.33 -12.16 -3.90
C ARG A 2 -12.18 -13.34 -3.41
N ARG A 3 -11.54 -14.46 -3.01
CA ARG A 3 -12.25 -15.63 -2.46
C ARG A 3 -13.04 -15.31 -1.19
N LEU A 4 -12.55 -14.42 -0.33
CA LEU A 4 -13.26 -14.02 0.89
C LEU A 4 -14.52 -13.21 0.53
N VAL A 5 -14.38 -12.26 -0.39
CA VAL A 5 -15.52 -11.49 -0.91
C VAL A 5 -16.56 -12.42 -1.55
N GLU A 6 -16.11 -13.38 -2.35
CA GLU A 6 -16.96 -14.40 -3.00
C GLU A 6 -17.69 -15.31 -1.99
N GLN A 7 -17.13 -15.52 -0.79
CA GLN A 7 -17.77 -16.26 0.31
C GLN A 7 -18.63 -15.36 1.22
N GLY A 8 -18.89 -14.10 0.84
CA GLY A 8 -19.75 -13.18 1.59
C GLY A 8 -19.09 -12.50 2.79
N VAL A 9 -17.76 -12.53 2.92
CA VAL A 9 -17.06 -11.78 3.96
C VAL A 9 -17.27 -10.28 3.73
N ARG A 10 -17.81 -9.61 4.74
CA ARG A 10 -18.27 -8.20 4.65
C ARG A 10 -17.14 -7.17 4.64
N PHE A 11 -16.00 -7.51 5.22
CA PHE A 11 -14.87 -6.60 5.35
C PHE A 11 -13.55 -7.38 5.22
N VAL A 12 -12.69 -6.91 4.31
CA VAL A 12 -11.37 -7.50 4.07
C VAL A 12 -10.36 -6.37 4.08
N GLN A 13 -9.46 -6.37 5.06
CA GLN A 13 -8.34 -5.44 5.11
C GLN A 13 -7.11 -6.09 4.48
N LEU A 14 -6.45 -5.36 3.59
CA LEU A 14 -5.16 -5.71 3.02
C LEU A 14 -4.18 -4.59 3.38
N PHE A 15 -2.94 -4.94 3.64
CA PHE A 15 -1.86 -3.98 3.81
C PHE A 15 -0.63 -4.51 3.08
N ASN A 16 0.15 -3.60 2.50
CA ASN A 16 1.42 -3.92 1.86
C ASN A 16 2.53 -3.76 2.90
N GLY A 17 3.13 -4.84 3.38
CA GLY A 17 4.22 -4.80 4.36
C GLY A 17 4.24 -6.01 5.30
N ALA A 18 5.24 -6.04 6.18
CA ALA A 18 5.39 -7.04 7.22
C ALA A 18 5.26 -6.42 8.62
N TYR A 19 4.76 -7.21 9.59
CA TYR A 19 4.78 -6.82 11.00
C TYR A 19 6.24 -6.63 11.46
N ALA A 20 6.52 -5.45 12.02
CA ALA A 20 7.73 -5.12 12.78
C ALA A 20 9.10 -5.35 12.08
N SER A 21 9.29 -4.79 10.88
CA SER A 21 10.66 -4.51 10.39
C SER A 21 10.68 -3.21 9.59
N GLY A 22 11.40 -2.20 10.08
CA GLY A 22 11.60 -0.95 9.33
C GLY A 22 12.45 -1.20 8.08
N GLY A 23 12.19 -0.45 7.00
CA GLY A 23 12.99 -0.53 5.77
C GLY A 23 12.37 -1.39 4.68
N ARG A 24 13.17 -2.14 3.91
CA ARG A 24 12.78 -2.81 2.64
C ARG A 24 11.61 -3.79 2.74
N LEU A 25 11.29 -4.29 3.94
CA LEU A 25 10.27 -5.31 4.17
C LEU A 25 8.91 -4.71 4.56
N ASN A 26 8.82 -3.39 4.76
CA ASN A 26 7.59 -2.73 5.21
C ASN A 26 7.39 -1.39 4.50
N TRP A 27 6.13 -0.99 4.33
CA TRP A 27 5.69 0.29 3.73
C TRP A 27 5.96 1.51 4.66
N ASP A 28 7.00 1.45 5.47
CA ASP A 28 7.40 2.48 6.43
C ASP A 28 8.76 3.08 6.05
N GLY A 29 8.79 3.69 4.87
CA GLY A 29 9.99 4.26 4.25
C GLY A 29 10.47 5.51 4.96
N HIS A 30 11.73 5.52 5.38
CA HIS A 30 12.31 6.61 6.18
C HIS A 30 13.64 7.16 5.66
N ASN A 31 14.48 6.31 5.07
CA ASN A 31 15.89 6.64 4.84
C ASN A 31 16.24 6.92 3.38
N LYS A 32 15.60 6.21 2.45
CA LYS A 32 15.85 6.29 1.00
C LYS A 32 14.52 6.20 0.27
N LEU A 33 13.73 7.26 0.30
CA LEU A 33 12.31 7.19 -0.08
C LEU A 33 12.13 6.71 -1.51
N LYS A 34 12.83 7.32 -2.49
CA LYS A 34 12.67 6.93 -3.90
C LYS A 34 12.99 5.44 -4.13
N PRO A 35 14.20 4.92 -3.80
CA PRO A 35 14.49 3.51 -3.97
C PRO A 35 13.56 2.56 -3.19
N GLN A 36 13.07 2.97 -2.02
CA GLN A 36 12.12 2.18 -1.23
C GLN A 36 10.75 2.13 -1.89
N TYR A 37 10.22 3.27 -2.32
CA TYR A 37 8.89 3.32 -2.93
C TYR A 37 8.86 2.79 -4.35
N ASP A 38 9.94 2.91 -5.13
CA ASP A 38 10.06 2.21 -6.43
C ASP A 38 9.92 0.68 -6.23
N HIS A 39 10.50 0.13 -5.15
CA HIS A 39 10.36 -1.29 -4.83
C HIS A 39 8.96 -1.66 -4.34
N HIS A 40 8.41 -0.87 -3.42
CA HIS A 40 7.10 -1.16 -2.83
C HIS A 40 5.93 -0.92 -3.80
N SER A 41 6.06 0.02 -4.74
CA SER A 41 5.03 0.29 -5.74
C SER A 41 4.78 -0.93 -6.62
N GLU A 42 5.83 -1.60 -7.08
CA GLU A 42 5.69 -2.82 -7.90
C GLU A 42 5.03 -3.96 -7.12
N ILE A 43 5.35 -4.10 -5.83
CA ILE A 43 4.73 -5.11 -4.95
C ILE A 43 3.23 -4.84 -4.77
N LEU A 44 2.81 -3.57 -4.73
CA LEU A 44 1.40 -3.20 -4.58
C LEU A 44 0.63 -3.29 -5.91
N ASP A 45 1.23 -2.82 -6.99
CA ASP A 45 0.55 -2.53 -8.26
C ASP A 45 -0.08 -3.79 -8.87
N GLN A 46 0.73 -4.84 -9.07
CA GLN A 46 0.26 -6.04 -9.74
C GLN A 46 -0.84 -6.79 -8.96
N PRO A 47 -0.75 -7.03 -7.63
CA PRO A 47 -1.83 -7.68 -6.88
C PRO A 47 -3.12 -6.86 -6.84
N VAL A 48 -3.02 -5.53 -6.77
CA VAL A 48 -4.19 -4.64 -6.79
C VAL A 48 -4.89 -4.70 -8.14
N ALA A 49 -4.14 -4.57 -9.24
CA ALA A 49 -4.68 -4.70 -10.59
C ALA A 49 -5.34 -6.08 -10.78
N GLY A 50 -4.66 -7.15 -10.33
CA GLY A 50 -5.19 -8.51 -10.39
C GLY A 50 -6.50 -8.67 -9.61
N LEU A 51 -6.59 -8.11 -8.40
CA LEU A 51 -7.82 -8.12 -7.61
C LEU A 51 -8.96 -7.39 -8.32
N LEU A 52 -8.73 -6.17 -8.82
CA LEU A 52 -9.73 -5.39 -9.54
C LEU A 52 -10.25 -6.13 -10.78
N ILE A 53 -9.36 -6.70 -11.58
CA ILE A 53 -9.70 -7.48 -12.77
C ILE A 53 -10.52 -8.71 -12.40
N ASP A 54 -10.11 -9.46 -11.36
CA ASP A 54 -10.82 -10.65 -10.89
C ASP A 54 -12.23 -10.32 -10.38
N LEU A 55 -12.39 -9.22 -9.63
CA LEU A 55 -13.69 -8.77 -9.15
C LEU A 55 -14.58 -8.32 -10.31
N ALA A 56 -14.03 -7.59 -11.28
CA ALA A 56 -14.77 -7.11 -12.45
C ALA A 56 -15.26 -8.27 -13.33
N ARG A 57 -14.38 -9.23 -13.65
CA ARG A 57 -14.72 -10.42 -14.47
C ARG A 57 -15.82 -11.29 -13.86
N ARG A 58 -16.00 -11.22 -12.54
CA ARG A 58 -17.03 -11.98 -11.81
C ARG A 58 -18.28 -11.17 -11.50
N GLY A 59 -18.37 -9.91 -11.96
CA GLY A 59 -19.47 -9.01 -11.60
C GLY A 59 -19.53 -8.68 -10.10
N MET A 60 -18.43 -8.87 -9.35
CA MET A 60 -18.41 -8.56 -7.92
C MET A 60 -18.00 -7.11 -7.65
N LEU A 61 -17.28 -6.47 -8.58
CA LEU A 61 -16.80 -5.10 -8.41
C LEU A 61 -17.96 -4.09 -8.26
N GLN A 62 -19.09 -4.32 -8.94
CA GLN A 62 -20.27 -3.45 -8.86
C GLN A 62 -20.96 -3.44 -7.48
N HIS A 63 -20.64 -4.41 -6.62
CA HIS A 63 -21.19 -4.56 -5.28
C HIS A 63 -20.11 -4.49 -4.18
N THR A 64 -18.85 -4.20 -4.56
CA THR A 64 -17.72 -4.14 -3.64
C THR A 64 -17.12 -2.74 -3.65
N LEU A 65 -17.15 -2.06 -2.51
CA LEU A 65 -16.41 -0.81 -2.34
C LEU A 65 -14.93 -1.12 -2.07
N LEU A 66 -14.04 -0.63 -2.92
CA LEU A 66 -12.60 -0.66 -2.69
C LEU A 66 -12.12 0.71 -2.20
N VAL A 67 -11.43 0.75 -1.06
CA VAL A 67 -10.89 1.99 -0.48
C VAL A 67 -9.38 1.88 -0.38
N PHE A 68 -8.67 2.82 -0.99
CA PHE A 68 -7.25 3.06 -0.72
C PHE A 68 -7.15 4.11 0.38
N CYS A 69 -6.64 3.71 1.53
CA CYS A 69 -6.47 4.57 2.68
C CYS A 69 -5.07 4.39 3.27
N THR A 70 -4.53 5.47 3.79
CA THR A 70 -3.27 5.51 4.54
C THR A 70 -3.53 6.17 5.87
N GLU A 71 -2.83 5.78 6.93
CA GLU A 71 -2.96 6.41 8.25
C GLU A 71 -2.67 7.93 8.20
N PHE A 72 -1.62 8.30 7.49
CA PHE A 72 -1.22 9.69 7.26
C PHE A 72 -0.42 9.83 5.96
N GLY A 73 -0.45 11.03 5.38
CA GLY A 73 0.42 11.41 4.27
C GLY A 73 1.79 11.87 4.76
N ARG A 74 2.83 11.70 3.93
CA ARG A 74 4.17 12.27 4.18
C ARG A 74 4.47 13.30 3.11
N LEU A 75 5.07 14.43 3.52
CA LEU A 75 5.52 15.45 2.57
C LEU A 75 6.61 14.88 1.65
N PRO A 76 6.66 15.28 0.36
CA PRO A 76 7.68 14.86 -0.59
C PRO A 76 9.01 15.62 -0.37
N MET A 77 9.34 15.93 0.88
CA MET A 77 10.47 16.77 1.27
C MET A 77 11.53 15.90 1.96
N PHE A 78 12.79 16.18 1.66
CA PHE A 78 13.94 15.53 2.28
C PHE A 78 14.66 16.52 3.19
N GLN A 79 15.17 16.04 4.31
CA GLN A 79 16.09 16.84 5.11
C GLN A 79 17.35 17.13 4.27
N ARG A 80 17.86 18.37 4.32
CA ARG A 80 19.04 18.76 3.53
C ARG A 80 20.20 17.79 3.78
N GLY A 81 20.73 17.21 2.71
CA GLY A 81 21.82 16.22 2.78
C GLY A 81 21.37 14.77 3.01
N THR A 82 20.06 14.48 3.01
CA THR A 82 19.54 13.12 3.16
C THR A 82 18.69 12.71 1.94
N LEU A 83 18.46 11.41 1.80
CA LEU A 83 17.52 10.81 0.85
C LEU A 83 16.25 10.31 1.56
N GLY A 84 16.11 10.67 2.83
CA GLY A 84 15.08 10.20 3.74
C GLY A 84 14.07 11.30 4.06
N ARG A 85 12.96 10.90 4.66
CA ARG A 85 11.92 11.86 5.06
C ARG A 85 12.50 12.91 5.99
N ASP A 86 11.99 14.12 5.91
CA ASP A 86 12.24 15.10 6.94
C ASP A 86 11.71 14.59 8.30
N HIS A 87 12.43 14.91 9.35
CA HIS A 87 12.04 14.66 10.73
C HIS A 87 11.79 16.03 11.32
N ASN A 88 10.64 16.63 10.96
CA ASN A 88 10.27 17.99 11.38
C ASN A 88 10.70 18.22 12.84
N PRO A 89 11.80 18.95 13.11
CA PRO A 89 12.36 18.98 14.46
C PRO A 89 11.56 19.90 15.39
N ARG A 90 10.73 20.77 14.81
CA ARG A 90 9.73 21.66 15.38
C ARG A 90 9.07 22.38 14.22
#